data_AF-U7NT55-F1
#
_entry.id   AF-U7NT55-F1
#
_cell.length_a   1.000
_cell.length_b   1.000
_cell.length_c   1.000
_cell.angle_alpha   90.00
_cell.angle_beta   90.00
_cell.angle_gamma   90.00
#
_symmetry.space_group_name_H-M   'P 1'
#
loop_
_entity.id
_entity.type
_entity.pdbx_description
1 polymer ?
#
loop_
_entity_poly.entity_id
_entity_poly.type
_entity_poly.pdbx_seq_one_letter_code
_entity_poly.pdbx_strand_id
1 'polypeptide(L)'
;MTIQEELNATIADLVQPGKESGKATPEQVAEATLSVFRRVVPAAVPGIFFLSGGQTPEESTENLNALNSMGYHPWELSFSYGRALQEPAQKAWAGKLENAGSAQAAMKKRARLNGLARSGDYLGSMEADN
;
A
#
# COMPACT_ATOMS: atom_id res chain seq x y z
N MET A 1 -30.89 12.11 -20.39
CA MET A 1 -30.67 10.88 -19.62
C MET A 1 -29.18 10.57 -19.70
N THR A 2 -28.38 11.13 -18.80
CA THR A 2 -26.96 10.82 -18.73
C THR A 2 -26.86 9.53 -17.94
N ILE A 3 -26.50 8.44 -18.59
CA ILE A 3 -26.08 7.22 -17.90
C ILE A 3 -24.76 7.62 -17.23
N GLN A 4 -24.81 7.95 -15.93
CA GLN A 4 -23.59 7.90 -15.13
C GLN A 4 -23.30 6.42 -14.96
N GLU A 5 -22.34 5.89 -15.72
CA GLU A 5 -21.68 4.66 -15.30
C GLU A 5 -21.12 4.92 -13.90
N GLU A 6 -21.62 4.22 -12.91
CA GLU A 6 -21.09 4.27 -11.54
C GLU A 6 -19.67 3.71 -11.58
N LEU A 7 -18.68 4.60 -11.62
CA LEU A 7 -17.28 4.24 -11.48
C LEU A 7 -17.04 3.81 -10.04
N ASN A 8 -16.88 2.51 -9.83
CA ASN A 8 -16.54 1.93 -8.54
C ASN A 8 -15.04 2.07 -8.25
N ALA A 9 -14.66 1.87 -6.98
CA ALA A 9 -13.26 1.76 -6.61
C ALA A 9 -12.56 0.63 -7.39
N THR A 10 -11.29 0.84 -7.74
CA THR A 10 -10.51 -0.14 -8.52
C THR A 10 -9.33 -0.68 -7.73
N ILE A 11 -8.91 -1.91 -8.07
CA ILE A 11 -7.72 -2.56 -7.50
C ILE A 11 -6.64 -2.58 -8.57
N ALA A 12 -5.41 -2.22 -8.21
CA ALA A 12 -4.31 -2.13 -9.15
C ALA A 12 -2.97 -2.54 -8.53
N ASP A 13 -1.96 -2.74 -9.37
CA ASP A 13 -0.57 -2.89 -8.94
C ASP A 13 0.17 -1.55 -9.06
N LEU A 14 1.30 -1.42 -8.37
CA LEU A 14 2.21 -0.30 -8.51
C LEU A 14 3.05 -0.45 -9.78
N VAL A 15 3.43 0.68 -10.38
CA VAL A 15 4.38 0.70 -11.49
C VAL A 15 5.79 0.63 -10.91
N GLN A 16 6.40 -0.56 -10.99
CA GLN A 16 7.72 -0.84 -10.43
C GLN A 16 8.52 -1.77 -11.35
N PRO A 17 9.86 -1.80 -11.23
CA PRO A 17 10.69 -2.77 -11.94
C PRO A 17 10.29 -4.22 -11.63
N GLY A 18 10.54 -5.12 -12.58
CA GLY A 18 10.40 -6.54 -12.33
C GLY A 18 11.32 -7.00 -11.19
N LYS A 19 10.94 -8.09 -10.50
CA LYS A 19 11.65 -8.61 -9.33
C LYS A 19 13.15 -8.85 -9.55
N GLU A 20 13.56 -9.15 -10.79
CA GLU A 20 14.95 -9.44 -11.18
C GLU A 20 15.67 -8.22 -11.81
N SER A 21 15.00 -7.07 -11.91
CA SER A 21 15.46 -5.91 -12.70
C SER A 21 15.99 -4.74 -11.87
N GLY A 22 16.37 -4.99 -10.61
CA GLY A 22 16.80 -3.96 -9.65
C GLY A 22 15.63 -3.28 -8.92
N LYS A 23 15.92 -2.51 -7.87
CA LYS A 23 14.90 -1.78 -7.09
C LYS A 23 14.83 -0.32 -7.52
N ALA A 24 13.62 0.23 -7.52
CA ALA A 24 13.36 1.67 -7.63
C ALA A 24 13.13 2.28 -6.24
N THR A 25 13.35 3.58 -6.09
CA THR A 25 12.99 4.27 -4.84
C THR A 25 11.47 4.44 -4.74
N PRO A 26 10.91 4.63 -3.52
CA PRO A 26 9.49 4.86 -3.36
C PRO A 26 8.96 6.05 -4.16
N GLU A 27 9.74 7.10 -4.28
CA GLU A 27 9.39 8.30 -5.04
C GLU A 27 9.31 8.00 -6.54
N GLN A 28 10.23 7.20 -7.07
CA GLN A 28 10.22 6.79 -8.48
C GLN A 28 9.00 5.90 -8.79
N VAL A 29 8.67 4.96 -7.90
CA VAL A 29 7.47 4.12 -8.03
C VAL A 29 6.21 4.98 -7.97
N ALA A 30 6.13 5.91 -7.02
CA ALA A 30 4.99 6.82 -6.89
C ALA A 30 4.81 7.72 -8.11
N GLU A 31 5.88 8.35 -8.59
CA GLU A 31 5.86 9.21 -9.79
C GLU A 31 5.41 8.43 -11.03
N ALA A 32 6.02 7.27 -11.28
CA ALA A 32 5.67 6.42 -12.43
C ALA A 32 4.22 5.96 -12.36
N THR A 33 3.75 5.54 -11.18
CA THR A 33 2.37 5.09 -10.95
C THR A 33 1.39 6.24 -11.20
N LEU A 34 1.57 7.40 -10.57
CA LEU A 34 0.67 8.55 -10.76
C LEU A 34 0.68 9.05 -12.21
N SER A 35 1.83 9.04 -12.89
CA SER A 35 1.94 9.42 -14.30
C SER A 35 1.10 8.54 -15.21
N VAL A 36 1.13 7.21 -15.00
CA VAL A 36 0.29 6.26 -15.75
C VAL A 36 -1.18 6.48 -15.41
N PHE A 37 -1.51 6.58 -14.13
CA PHE A 37 -2.90 6.60 -13.66
C PHE A 37 -3.62 7.87 -14.08
N ARG A 38 -2.93 9.02 -14.10
CA ARG A 38 -3.44 10.28 -14.67
C ARG A 38 -3.78 10.19 -16.16
N ARG A 39 -3.23 9.22 -16.89
CA ARG A 39 -3.52 9.02 -18.32
C ARG A 39 -4.66 8.04 -18.56
N VAL A 40 -4.94 7.12 -17.62
CA VAL A 40 -5.84 5.98 -17.87
C VAL A 40 -6.99 5.83 -16.89
N VAL A 41 -6.91 6.40 -15.69
CA VAL A 41 -7.97 6.31 -14.69
C VAL A 41 -8.79 7.60 -14.72
N PRO A 42 -10.12 7.56 -14.91
CA PRO A 42 -10.95 8.74 -14.82
C PRO A 42 -10.93 9.33 -13.40
N ALA A 43 -10.92 10.66 -13.27
CA ALA A 43 -10.97 11.35 -11.98
C ALA A 43 -12.26 11.08 -11.17
N ALA A 44 -13.31 10.55 -11.81
CA ALA A 44 -14.56 10.18 -11.16
C ALA A 44 -14.50 8.84 -10.42
N VAL A 45 -13.42 8.06 -10.58
CA VAL A 45 -13.18 6.89 -9.72
C VAL A 45 -12.97 7.38 -8.29
N PRO A 46 -13.64 6.82 -7.27
CA PRO A 46 -13.52 7.33 -5.90
C PRO A 46 -12.19 6.94 -5.23
N GLY A 47 -11.61 5.80 -5.60
CA GLY A 47 -10.39 5.33 -4.97
C GLY A 47 -9.74 4.15 -5.67
N ILE A 48 -8.48 3.95 -5.32
CA ILE A 48 -7.57 2.97 -5.90
C ILE A 48 -6.89 2.23 -4.76
N PHE A 49 -7.05 0.91 -4.74
CA PHE A 49 -6.55 0.05 -3.69
C PHE A 49 -5.41 -0.82 -4.23
N PHE A 50 -4.19 -0.53 -3.80
CA PHE A 50 -3.00 -1.19 -4.34
C PHE A 50 -2.80 -2.58 -3.74
N LEU A 51 -2.38 -3.51 -4.60
CA LEU A 51 -1.88 -4.82 -4.20
C LEU A 51 -0.42 -4.69 -3.74
N SER A 52 0.04 -5.61 -2.89
CA SER A 52 1.44 -5.58 -2.43
C SER A 52 2.43 -6.15 -3.46
N GLY A 53 1.97 -6.80 -4.54
CA GLY A 53 2.82 -7.17 -5.69
C GLY A 53 4.00 -8.13 -5.43
N GLY A 54 4.21 -8.60 -4.20
CA GLY A 54 5.41 -9.37 -3.80
C GLY A 54 6.55 -8.55 -3.22
N GLN A 55 6.30 -7.26 -2.97
CA GLN A 55 7.13 -6.39 -2.14
C GLN A 55 7.11 -6.87 -0.69
N THR A 56 8.11 -6.46 0.08
CA THR A 56 8.09 -6.66 1.54
C THR A 56 6.97 -5.82 2.19
N PRO A 57 6.58 -6.15 3.43
CA PRO A 57 5.65 -5.33 4.22
C PRO A 57 6.05 -3.86 4.30
N GLU A 58 7.32 -3.58 4.55
CA GLU A 58 7.87 -2.24 4.71
C GLU A 58 7.91 -1.50 3.36
N GLU A 59 8.40 -2.14 2.29
CA GLU A 59 8.43 -1.56 0.93
C GLU A 59 7.03 -1.18 0.45
N SER A 60 6.02 -2.03 0.70
CA SER A 60 4.64 -1.73 0.34
C SER A 60 4.13 -0.49 1.08
N THR A 61 4.50 -0.35 2.36
CA THR A 61 4.11 0.78 3.21
C THR A 61 4.79 2.07 2.73
N GLU A 62 6.09 2.01 2.43
CA GLU A 62 6.88 3.14 1.92
C GLU A 62 6.36 3.65 0.58
N ASN A 63 6.07 2.75 -0.36
CA ASN A 63 5.56 3.12 -1.68
C ASN A 63 4.16 3.76 -1.60
N LEU A 64 3.27 3.23 -0.75
CA LEU A 64 1.96 3.85 -0.52
C LEU A 64 2.09 5.24 0.12
N ASN A 65 3.04 5.39 1.06
CA ASN A 65 3.30 6.69 1.69
C ASN A 65 3.80 7.70 0.66
N ALA A 66 4.77 7.31 -0.18
CA ALA A 66 5.30 8.16 -1.23
C ALA A 66 4.20 8.61 -2.20
N LEU A 67 3.27 7.72 -2.58
CA LEU A 67 2.10 8.09 -3.38
C LEU A 67 1.28 9.21 -2.73
N ASN A 68 0.92 9.05 -1.46
CA ASN A 68 0.09 10.01 -0.75
C ASN A 68 0.83 11.32 -0.40
N SER A 69 2.17 11.32 -0.43
CA SER A 69 3.01 12.50 -0.20
C SER A 69 3.34 13.31 -1.47
N MET A 70 3.03 12.79 -2.67
CA MET A 70 3.34 13.43 -3.97
C MET A 70 2.41 14.60 -4.37
N GLY A 71 1.68 15.16 -3.41
CA GLY A 71 0.73 16.26 -3.60
C GLY A 71 -0.66 15.77 -4.02
N TYR A 72 -1.41 16.62 -4.73
CA TYR A 72 -2.81 16.34 -5.04
C TYR A 72 -2.99 15.28 -6.15
N HIS A 73 -3.95 14.39 -5.91
CA HIS A 73 -4.52 13.45 -6.88
C HIS A 73 -6.03 13.34 -6.61
N PRO A 74 -6.85 13.07 -7.64
CA PRO A 74 -8.31 13.09 -7.52
C PRO A 74 -8.89 11.82 -6.90
N TRP A 75 -8.07 10.79 -6.65
CA TRP A 75 -8.49 9.50 -6.11
C TRP A 75 -7.99 9.32 -4.69
N GLU A 76 -8.78 8.64 -3.87
CA GLU A 76 -8.28 8.06 -2.63
C GLU A 76 -7.29 6.93 -2.92
N LEU A 77 -6.05 7.04 -2.45
CA LEU A 77 -5.02 6.02 -2.65
C LEU A 77 -4.87 5.21 -1.35
N SER A 78 -5.17 3.91 -1.41
CA SER A 78 -5.18 3.04 -0.25
C SER A 78 -4.61 1.65 -0.57
N PHE A 79 -4.64 0.75 0.41
CA PHE A 79 -4.08 -0.60 0.29
C PHE A 79 -5.17 -1.68 0.29
N SER A 80 -4.95 -2.71 -0.52
CA SER A 80 -5.62 -4.01 -0.46
C SER A 80 -4.55 -5.10 -0.37
N TYR A 81 -3.90 -5.17 0.79
CA TYR A 81 -2.72 -6.02 1.01
C TYR A 81 -3.07 -7.38 1.62
N GLY A 82 -2.57 -8.44 0.97
CA GLY A 82 -2.49 -9.78 1.55
C GLY A 82 -1.18 -9.96 2.30
N ARG A 83 -0.11 -10.36 1.57
CA ARG A 83 1.21 -10.66 2.14
C ARG A 83 1.80 -9.51 2.96
N ALA A 84 1.81 -8.29 2.43
CA ALA A 84 2.37 -7.14 3.15
C ALA A 84 1.66 -6.82 4.47
N LEU A 85 0.41 -7.25 4.65
CA LEU A 85 -0.31 -7.07 5.91
C LEU A 85 -0.09 -8.26 6.87
N GLN A 86 -0.11 -9.49 6.34
CA GLN A 86 -0.16 -10.70 7.14
C GLN A 86 1.20 -11.34 7.42
N GLU A 87 2.22 -11.12 6.59
CA GLU A 87 3.51 -11.80 6.71
C GLU A 87 4.20 -11.60 8.07
N PRO A 88 4.25 -10.38 8.66
CA PRO A 88 4.80 -10.20 10.00
C PRO A 88 4.03 -10.98 11.07
N ALA A 89 2.69 -11.00 10.97
CA ALA A 89 1.83 -11.72 11.90
C ALA A 89 2.00 -13.25 11.79
N GLN A 90 2.10 -13.77 10.56
CA GLN A 90 2.35 -15.20 10.32
C GLN A 90 3.72 -15.63 10.86
N LYS A 91 4.77 -14.82 10.65
CA LYS A 91 6.11 -15.05 11.21
C LYS A 91 6.09 -15.07 12.75
N ALA A 92 5.41 -14.10 13.37
CA ALA A 92 5.27 -14.03 14.82
C ALA A 92 4.46 -15.21 15.39
N TRP A 93 3.42 -15.65 14.68
CA TRP A 93 2.59 -16.78 15.09
C TRP A 93 3.37 -18.10 15.08
N ALA A 94 4.13 -18.37 14.00
CA ALA A 94 4.92 -19.60 13.82
C ALA A 94 4.13 -20.92 14.03
N GLY A 95 2.81 -20.91 13.82
CA GLY A 95 1.93 -22.07 14.01
C GLY A 95 1.64 -22.43 15.46
N LYS A 96 2.01 -21.57 16.43
CA LYS A 96 1.94 -21.84 17.87
C LYS A 96 0.84 -21.02 18.53
N LEU A 97 -0.06 -21.67 19.27
CA LEU A 97 -1.21 -21.00 19.88
C LEU A 97 -0.78 -20.01 20.98
N GLU A 98 0.30 -20.31 21.70
CA GLU A 98 0.88 -19.43 22.70
C GLU A 98 1.36 -18.08 22.13
N ASN A 99 1.62 -18.01 20.82
CA ASN A 99 2.08 -16.80 20.14
C ASN A 99 0.93 -15.90 19.64
N ALA A 100 -0.34 -16.22 19.95
CA ALA A 100 -1.49 -15.46 19.46
C ALA A 100 -1.39 -13.96 19.76
N GLY A 101 -0.92 -13.59 20.96
CA GLY A 101 -0.72 -12.18 21.34
C GLY A 101 0.31 -11.46 20.47
N SER A 102 1.47 -12.10 20.22
CA SER A 102 2.52 -11.55 19.36
C SER A 102 2.05 -11.41 17.90
N ALA A 103 1.30 -12.38 17.39
CA ALA A 103 0.73 -12.34 16.04
C ALA A 103 -0.27 -11.18 15.87
N GLN A 104 -1.16 -10.99 16.85
CA GLN A 104 -2.12 -9.89 16.86
C GLN A 104 -1.42 -8.52 16.95
N ALA A 105 -0.39 -8.40 17.80
CA ALA A 105 0.41 -7.18 17.91
C ALA A 105 1.09 -6.82 16.57
N ALA A 106 1.72 -7.80 15.90
CA ALA A 106 2.35 -7.60 14.60
C ALA A 106 1.33 -7.19 13.51
N MET A 107 0.16 -7.83 13.47
CA MET A 107 -0.93 -7.46 12.54
C MET A 107 -1.42 -6.03 12.79
N LYS A 108 -1.64 -5.66 14.07
CA LYS A 108 -2.11 -4.33 14.47
C LYS A 108 -1.08 -3.26 14.11
N LYS A 109 0.21 -3.51 14.39
CA LYS A 109 1.30 -2.61 13.98
C LYS A 109 1.29 -2.39 12.48
N ARG A 110 1.23 -3.47 11.69
CA ARG A 110 1.23 -3.36 10.22
C ARG A 110 0.00 -2.64 9.67
N ALA A 111 -1.18 -2.89 10.23
CA ALA A 111 -2.40 -2.16 9.88
C ALA A 111 -2.28 -0.66 10.20
N ARG A 112 -1.71 -0.30 11.36
CA ARG A 112 -1.46 1.09 11.77
C ARG A 112 -0.53 1.79 10.78
N LEU A 113 0.60 1.18 10.45
CA LEU A 113 1.60 1.80 9.58
C LEU A 113 1.08 1.98 8.14
N ASN A 114 0.34 1.00 7.60
CA ASN A 114 -0.35 1.16 6.32
C ASN A 114 -1.44 2.26 6.36
N GLY A 115 -2.14 2.42 7.48
CA GLY A 115 -3.10 3.50 7.69
C GLY A 115 -2.45 4.89 7.71
N LEU A 116 -1.25 5.00 8.30
CA LEU A 116 -0.44 6.23 8.26
C LEU A 116 0.10 6.50 6.85
N ALA A 117 0.54 5.47 6.14
CA ALA A 117 0.98 5.58 4.74
C ALA A 117 -0.14 6.05 3.80
N ARG A 118 -1.39 5.61 4.03
CA ARG A 118 -2.57 6.16 3.33
C ARG A 118 -2.72 7.68 3.52
N SER A 119 -2.28 8.22 4.65
CA SER A 119 -2.39 9.65 4.94
C SER A 119 -1.12 10.44 4.58
N GLY A 120 -0.05 9.76 4.12
CA GLY A 120 1.25 10.38 3.88
C GLY A 120 2.09 10.63 5.14
N ASP A 121 1.66 10.09 6.28
CA ASP A 121 2.23 10.37 7.61
C ASP A 121 3.18 9.25 8.11
N TYR A 122 3.44 8.23 7.30
CA TYR A 122 4.35 7.15 7.69
C TYR A 122 5.81 7.63 7.65
N LEU A 123 6.54 7.31 8.72
CA LEU A 123 7.98 7.51 8.83
C LEU A 123 8.66 6.17 9.10
N GLY A 124 9.77 5.89 8.41
CA GLY A 124 10.51 4.63 8.59
C GLY A 124 11.00 4.41 10.04
N SER A 125 11.17 5.46 10.83
CA SER A 125 11.49 5.34 12.26
C SER A 125 10.40 4.63 13.08
N MET A 126 9.14 4.68 12.64
CA MET A 126 8.01 4.02 13.32
C MET A 126 8.07 2.48 13.21
N GLU A 127 8.94 1.95 12.35
CA GLU A 127 9.21 0.51 12.27
C GLU A 127 9.93 -0.01 13.52
N ALA A 128 10.63 0.86 14.25
CA ALA A 128 11.27 0.50 15.51
C ALA A 128 10.30 0.50 16.71
N ASP A 129 9.10 1.09 16.58
CA ASP A 129 8.13 1.16 17.68
C ASP A 129 7.46 -0.20 17.90
N ASN A 130 7.38 -0.65 19.16
CA ASN A 130 6.72 -1.93 19.54
C ASN A 130 5.19 -1.85 19.51
#